data_AF-A0A9P7MMG2-F1
#
_entry.id   AF-A0A9P7MMG2-F1
#
_cell.length_a   1.000
_cell.length_b   1.000
_cell.length_c   1.000
_cell.angle_alpha   90.00
_cell.angle_beta   90.00
_cell.angle_gamma   90.00
#
_symmetry.space_group_name_H-M   'P 1'
#
loop_
_entity.id
_entity.type
_entity.pdbx_description
1 polymer ?
#
loop_
_entity_poly.entity_id
_entity_poly.type
_entity_poly.pdbx_seq_one_letter_code
_entity_poly.pdbx_strand_id
1 'polypeptide(L)'
;MHENEGNELDQRLLELSETKKMLLQQLQERDQQLQERDQQIQDYYRSQQSTTFCEYIEGCHDTLCYTLPNQPNGRLEKNESTMSTYSTACPVELREWVGFVDEQKLLFDEICDAFPPEHRAFAPPCYQEYLRKDFNQIGQDVE
;
A
#
# COMPACT_ATOMS: atom_id res chain seq x y z
N MET A 1 -49.39 -15.53 54.19
CA MET A 1 -49.45 -14.57 53.06
C MET A 1 -48.11 -13.90 52.80
N HIS A 2 -47.33 -13.53 53.83
CA HIS A 2 -46.07 -12.80 53.63
C HIS A 2 -44.92 -13.55 52.93
N GLU A 3 -44.85 -14.88 53.01
CA GLU A 3 -43.80 -15.65 52.31
C GLU A 3 -43.94 -15.63 50.78
N ASN A 4 -45.16 -15.45 50.25
CA ASN A 4 -45.40 -15.44 48.81
C ASN A 4 -44.97 -14.12 48.16
N GLU A 5 -45.10 -13.00 48.90
CA GLU A 5 -44.70 -11.66 48.46
C GLU A 5 -43.17 -11.50 48.43
N GLY A 6 -42.44 -12.16 49.35
CA GLY A 6 -40.97 -12.17 49.37
C GLY A 6 -40.39 -12.91 48.15
N ASN A 7 -40.96 -14.07 47.80
CA ASN A 7 -40.52 -14.83 46.62
C ASN A 7 -40.78 -14.10 45.29
N GLU A 8 -41.91 -13.39 45.16
CA GLU A 8 -42.20 -12.59 43.96
C GLU A 8 -41.24 -11.41 43.80
N LEU A 9 -40.83 -10.77 44.90
CA LEU A 9 -39.84 -9.69 44.89
C LEU A 9 -38.45 -10.18 44.48
N ASP A 10 -38.02 -11.32 45.03
CA ASP A 10 -36.73 -11.93 44.69
C ASP A 10 -36.69 -12.40 43.22
N GLN A 11 -37.80 -12.93 42.72
CA GLN A 11 -37.91 -13.36 41.32
C GLN A 11 -37.83 -12.16 40.36
N ARG A 12 -38.51 -11.05 40.68
CA ARG A 12 -38.39 -9.79 39.91
C ARG A 12 -36.99 -9.19 39.95
N LEU A 13 -36.31 -9.26 41.08
CA LEU A 13 -34.93 -8.79 41.22
C LEU A 13 -33.97 -9.60 40.33
N LEU A 14 -34.19 -10.92 40.24
CA LEU A 14 -33.41 -11.79 39.35
C LEU A 14 -33.63 -11.44 37.88
N GLU A 15 -34.89 -11.31 37.44
CA GLU A 15 -35.25 -10.96 36.07
C GLU A 15 -34.68 -9.60 35.66
N LEU A 16 -34.74 -8.59 36.55
CA LEU A 16 -34.16 -7.27 36.31
C LEU A 16 -32.63 -7.34 36.20
N SER A 17 -31.98 -8.16 37.04
CA SER A 17 -30.53 -8.38 37.01
C SER A 17 -30.09 -9.06 35.71
N GLU A 18 -30.81 -10.08 35.26
CA GLU A 18 -30.54 -10.78 33.99
C GLU A 18 -30.78 -9.87 32.79
N THR A 19 -31.89 -9.12 32.79
CA THR A 19 -32.20 -8.14 31.73
C THR A 19 -31.11 -7.08 31.64
N LYS A 20 -30.65 -6.55 32.79
CA LYS A 20 -29.58 -5.57 32.85
C LYS A 20 -28.26 -6.13 32.31
N LYS A 21 -27.90 -7.37 32.66
CA LYS A 21 -26.70 -8.03 32.14
C LYS A 21 -26.78 -8.20 30.63
N MET A 22 -27.91 -8.66 30.11
CA MET A 22 -28.11 -8.85 28.67
C MET A 22 -28.02 -7.51 27.91
N LEU A 23 -28.61 -6.44 28.46
CA LEU A 23 -28.55 -5.10 27.87
C LEU A 23 -27.12 -4.54 27.86
N LEU A 24 -26.37 -4.72 28.96
CA LEU A 24 -24.97 -4.31 29.04
C LEU A 24 -24.10 -5.07 28.04
N GLN A 25 -24.36 -6.36 27.86
CA GLN A 25 -23.61 -7.19 26.92
C GLN A 25 -23.89 -6.77 25.47
N GLN A 26 -25.16 -6.50 25.12
CA GLN A 26 -25.52 -5.95 23.81
C GLN A 26 -24.90 -4.57 23.56
N LEU A 27 -24.86 -3.70 24.57
CA LEU A 27 -24.20 -2.39 24.45
C LEU A 27 -22.71 -2.54 24.20
N GLN A 28 -22.04 -3.44 24.93
CA GLN A 28 -20.61 -3.70 24.75
C GLN A 28 -20.29 -4.28 23.36
N GLU A 29 -21.08 -5.22 22.86
CA GLU A 29 -20.93 -5.75 21.50
C GLU A 29 -21.16 -4.67 20.44
N ARG A 30 -22.16 -3.81 20.63
CA ARG A 30 -22.40 -2.68 19.72
C ARG A 30 -21.25 -1.67 19.74
N ASP A 31 -20.71 -1.36 20.91
CA ASP A 31 -19.58 -0.43 21.04
C ASP A 31 -18.32 -1.01 20.37
N GLN A 32 -18.05 -2.30 20.53
CA GLN A 32 -16.96 -2.99 19.82
C GLN A 32 -17.15 -2.92 18.30
N GLN A 33 -18.35 -3.21 17.80
CA GLN A 33 -18.64 -3.13 16.35
C GLN A 33 -18.48 -1.71 15.80
N LEU A 34 -18.88 -0.69 16.57
CA LEU A 34 -18.70 0.71 16.19
C LEU A 34 -17.21 1.06 16.15
N GLN A 35 -16.45 0.65 17.16
CA GLN A 35 -15.01 0.90 17.21
C GLN A 35 -14.27 0.20 16.06
N GLU A 36 -14.63 -1.04 15.72
CA GLU A 36 -14.06 -1.75 14.57
C GLU A 36 -14.40 -1.07 13.24
N ARG A 37 -15.65 -0.61 13.07
CA ARG A 37 -16.03 0.17 11.87
C ARG A 37 -15.27 1.48 11.78
N ASP A 38 -15.15 2.21 12.87
CA ASP A 38 -14.43 3.49 12.91
C ASP A 38 -12.95 3.29 12.56
N GLN A 39 -12.34 2.22 13.07
CA GLN A 39 -10.97 1.84 12.73
C GLN A 39 -10.84 1.53 11.23
N GLN A 40 -11.72 0.72 10.66
CA GLN A 40 -11.71 0.39 9.23
C GLN A 40 -11.89 1.64 8.35
N ILE A 41 -12.75 2.57 8.77
CA ILE A 41 -12.97 3.83 8.06
C ILE A 41 -11.70 4.69 8.12
N GLN A 42 -11.06 4.80 9.28
CA GLN A 42 -9.79 5.53 9.42
C GLN A 42 -8.68 4.93 8.57
N ASP A 43 -8.54 3.61 8.56
CA ASP A 43 -7.53 2.92 7.77
C ASP A 43 -7.79 3.09 6.26
N TYR A 44 -9.07 3.07 5.85
CA TYR A 44 -9.46 3.38 4.48
C TYR A 44 -9.08 4.82 4.10
N TYR A 45 -9.41 5.81 4.92
CA TYR A 45 -9.04 7.20 4.64
C TYR A 45 -7.52 7.39 4.63
N ARG A 46 -6.78 6.73 5.53
CA ARG A 46 -5.31 6.75 5.54
C ARG A 46 -4.73 6.17 4.25
N SER A 47 -5.26 5.05 3.77
CA SER A 47 -4.79 4.43 2.51
C SER A 47 -5.18 5.22 1.25
N GLN A 48 -6.13 6.15 1.36
CA GLN A 48 -6.56 7.07 0.31
C GLN A 48 -5.88 8.45 0.40
N GLN A 49 -5.20 8.76 1.51
CA GLN A 49 -4.47 10.01 1.66
C GLN A 49 -3.25 10.02 0.73
N SER A 50 -3.01 11.18 0.12
CA SER A 50 -1.82 11.41 -0.69
C SER A 50 -0.56 11.23 0.16
N THR A 51 0.43 10.57 -0.42
CA THR A 51 1.74 10.38 0.21
C THR A 51 2.61 11.61 -0.02
N THR A 52 3.55 11.85 0.88
CA THR A 52 4.66 12.76 0.63
C THR A 52 5.62 12.15 -0.40
N PHE A 53 6.50 12.95 -0.97
CA PHE A 53 7.51 12.44 -1.91
C PHE A 53 8.37 11.32 -1.32
N CYS A 54 8.84 11.49 -0.08
CA CYS A 54 9.70 10.51 0.58
C CYS A 54 8.96 9.17 0.76
N GLU A 55 7.74 9.20 1.30
CA GLU A 55 6.91 8.00 1.49
C GLU A 55 6.57 7.32 0.17
N TYR A 56 6.32 8.10 -0.88
CA TYR A 56 6.06 7.58 -2.22
C TYR A 56 7.28 6.84 -2.78
N ILE A 57 8.46 7.46 -2.70
CA ILE A 57 9.72 6.88 -3.20
C ILE A 57 10.09 5.62 -2.41
N GLU A 58 9.98 5.64 -1.08
CA GLU A 58 10.21 4.46 -0.24
C GLU A 58 9.30 3.30 -0.65
N GLY A 59 8.00 3.53 -0.79
CA GLY A 59 7.07 2.47 -1.19
C GLY A 59 7.27 1.99 -2.65
N CYS A 60 7.76 2.86 -3.54
CA CYS A 60 8.22 2.48 -4.87
C CYS A 60 9.44 1.57 -4.80
N HIS A 61 10.43 1.86 -3.95
CA HIS A 61 11.60 1.00 -3.77
C HIS A 61 11.21 -0.38 -3.24
N ASP A 62 10.39 -0.44 -2.20
CA ASP A 62 9.92 -1.71 -1.62
C ASP A 62 9.12 -2.55 -2.61
N THR A 63 8.37 -1.91 -3.51
CA THR A 63 7.47 -2.59 -4.45
C THR A 63 8.13 -2.93 -5.80
N LEU A 64 8.99 -2.05 -6.31
CA LEU A 64 9.54 -2.17 -7.67
C LEU A 64 10.96 -2.73 -7.67
N CYS A 65 11.80 -2.42 -6.68
CA CYS A 65 13.20 -2.88 -6.70
C CYS A 65 13.36 -4.38 -6.38
N TYR A 66 12.46 -4.98 -5.59
CA TYR A 66 12.52 -6.42 -5.31
C TYR A 66 12.04 -7.31 -6.47
N THR A 67 11.27 -6.75 -7.41
CA THR A 67 10.55 -7.53 -8.42
C THR A 67 11.28 -7.58 -9.75
N LEU A 68 12.32 -6.77 -9.96
CA LEU A 68 13.13 -6.84 -11.17
C LEU A 68 14.02 -8.08 -11.10
N PRO A 69 13.75 -9.15 -11.89
CA PRO A 69 14.69 -10.22 -12.02
C PRO A 69 15.90 -9.62 -12.70
N ASN A 70 17.02 -9.51 -11.98
CA ASN A 70 18.31 -9.32 -12.62
C ASN A 70 18.50 -10.56 -13.51
N GLN A 71 18.07 -10.49 -14.77
CA GLN A 71 18.46 -11.42 -15.82
C GLN A 71 19.98 -11.37 -15.84
N PRO A 72 20.67 -12.36 -15.26
CA PRO A 72 22.12 -12.32 -15.20
C PRO A 72 22.56 -12.67 -16.61
N ASN A 73 22.97 -11.64 -17.38
CA ASN A 73 23.55 -11.72 -18.73
C ASN A 73 23.26 -13.08 -19.38
N GLY A 74 22.02 -13.25 -19.85
CA GLY A 74 21.72 -14.30 -20.80
C GLY A 74 22.68 -14.06 -21.95
N ARG A 75 23.76 -14.85 -21.97
CA ARG A 75 24.81 -14.82 -22.99
C ARG A 75 24.07 -14.66 -24.30
N LEU A 76 24.25 -13.51 -24.94
CA LEU A 76 23.75 -13.23 -26.28
C LEU A 76 24.44 -14.24 -27.19
N GLU A 77 23.94 -15.47 -27.19
CA GLU A 77 24.21 -16.49 -28.17
C GLU A 77 23.71 -15.86 -29.46
N LYS A 78 24.69 -15.36 -30.21
CA LYS A 78 24.55 -14.76 -31.51
C LYS A 78 24.06 -15.85 -32.45
N ASN A 79 22.77 -16.13 -32.38
CA ASN A 79 22.08 -16.99 -33.31
C ASN A 79 22.08 -16.22 -34.63
N GLU A 80 23.01 -16.61 -35.50
CA GLU A 80 22.98 -16.23 -36.89
C GLU A 80 21.58 -16.50 -37.45
N SER A 81 21.10 -15.57 -38.28
CA SER A 81 19.87 -15.66 -39.06
C SER A 81 18.59 -15.15 -38.38
N THR A 82 18.36 -13.83 -38.52
CA THR A 82 17.36 -13.34 -39.48
C THR A 82 17.55 -11.83 -39.69
N MET A 83 17.58 -11.43 -40.95
CA MET A 83 17.69 -10.02 -41.36
C MET A 83 16.59 -9.17 -40.71
N SER A 84 16.96 -8.26 -39.82
CA SER A 84 16.16 -7.07 -39.52
C SER A 84 16.86 -5.86 -40.13
N THR A 85 16.25 -5.26 -41.15
CA THR A 85 16.76 -4.14 -41.95
C THR A 85 16.58 -2.77 -41.30
N TYR A 86 16.41 -2.72 -39.98
CA TYR A 86 16.51 -1.46 -39.25
C TYR A 86 17.93 -1.35 -38.74
N SER A 87 18.67 -0.35 -39.23
CA SER A 87 19.96 0.03 -38.67
C SER A 87 19.73 0.50 -37.23
N THR A 88 19.65 -0.45 -36.31
CA THR A 88 19.81 -0.16 -34.90
C THR A 88 21.21 0.39 -34.78
N ALA A 89 21.32 1.69 -34.50
CA ALA A 89 22.58 2.31 -34.16
C ALA A 89 23.04 1.66 -32.86
N CYS A 90 23.72 0.53 -32.98
CA CYS A 90 24.27 -0.19 -31.85
C CYS A 90 25.50 0.61 -31.42
N PRO A 91 25.48 1.25 -30.25
CA PRO A 91 26.61 2.08 -29.82
C PRO A 91 27.86 1.21 -29.78
N VAL A 92 28.87 1.59 -30.57
CA VAL A 92 30.14 0.85 -30.71
C VAL A 92 30.98 0.96 -29.44
N GLU A 93 30.79 2.05 -28.68
CA GLU A 93 31.47 2.30 -27.41
C GLU A 93 30.47 2.91 -26.42
N LEU A 94 30.30 2.26 -25.28
CA LEU A 94 29.66 2.87 -24.11
C LEU A 94 30.73 3.67 -23.37
N ARG A 95 30.59 4.99 -23.34
CA ARG A 95 31.44 5.84 -22.50
C ARG A 95 30.78 6.02 -21.15
N GLU A 96 31.61 6.10 -20.11
CA GLU A 96 31.18 6.53 -18.81
C GLU A 96 30.58 7.93 -18.91
N TRP A 97 29.37 8.12 -18.39
CA TRP A 97 28.75 9.44 -18.27
C TRP A 97 29.36 10.13 -17.06
N VAL A 98 30.53 10.75 -17.29
CA VAL A 98 31.26 11.48 -16.26
C VAL A 98 30.41 12.67 -15.80
N GLY A 99 30.22 12.82 -14.49
CA GLY A 99 29.43 13.91 -13.90
C GLY A 99 27.92 13.68 -13.87
N PHE A 100 27.42 12.54 -14.37
CA PHE A 100 25.98 12.25 -14.37
C PHE A 100 25.35 12.37 -12.98
N VAL A 101 26.02 11.83 -11.95
CA VAL A 101 25.50 11.88 -10.57
C VAL A 101 25.40 13.32 -10.07
N ASP A 102 26.35 14.17 -10.43
CA ASP A 102 26.37 15.57 -10.00
C ASP A 102 25.32 16.39 -10.77
N GLU A 103 25.17 16.16 -12.08
CA GLU A 103 24.10 16.74 -12.91
C GLU A 103 22.71 16.29 -12.43
N GLN A 104 22.56 15.00 -12.12
CA GLN A 104 21.31 14.44 -11.62
C GLN A 104 20.92 15.06 -10.28
N LYS A 105 21.87 15.25 -9.36
CA LYS A 105 21.64 15.94 -8.08
C LYS A 105 21.21 17.39 -8.30
N LEU A 106 21.93 18.14 -9.14
CA LEU A 106 21.59 19.54 -9.42
C LEU A 106 20.19 19.69 -10.01
N LEU A 107 19.84 18.86 -10.98
CA LEU A 107 18.50 18.85 -11.58
C LEU A 107 17.43 18.46 -10.56
N PHE A 108 17.73 17.49 -9.70
CA PHE A 108 16.82 17.07 -8.66
C PHE A 108 16.57 18.18 -7.63
N ASP A 109 17.63 18.85 -7.19
CA ASP A 109 17.56 19.98 -6.26
C ASP A 109 16.75 21.14 -6.85
N GLU A 110 16.97 21.50 -8.13
CA GLU A 110 16.19 22.53 -8.83
C GLU A 110 14.70 22.19 -8.90
N ILE A 111 14.37 20.93 -9.17
CA ILE A 111 12.99 20.44 -9.19
C ILE A 111 12.39 20.53 -7.78
N CYS A 112 13.13 20.15 -6.74
CA CYS A 112 12.71 20.24 -5.34
C CYS A 112 12.50 21.67 -4.85
N ASP A 113 13.34 22.61 -5.27
CA ASP A 113 13.18 24.04 -4.97
C ASP A 113 11.93 24.62 -5.64
N ALA A 114 11.68 24.27 -6.90
CA ALA A 114 10.51 24.74 -7.64
C ALA A 114 9.19 24.11 -7.16
N PHE A 115 9.26 22.85 -6.69
CA PHE A 115 8.11 22.10 -6.22
C PHE A 115 8.46 21.43 -4.89
N PRO A 116 8.22 22.06 -3.74
CA PRO A 116 8.62 21.51 -2.46
C PRO A 116 8.02 20.11 -2.22
N PRO A 117 8.83 19.10 -1.84
CA PRO A 117 8.38 17.73 -1.61
C PRO A 117 7.20 17.61 -0.63
N GLU A 118 7.11 18.55 0.31
CA GLU A 118 6.08 18.65 1.35
C GLU A 118 4.72 19.11 0.80
N HIS A 119 4.71 19.72 -0.39
CA HIS A 119 3.52 20.24 -1.06
C HIS A 119 3.07 19.37 -2.24
N ARG A 120 3.89 18.40 -2.64
CA ARG A 120 3.53 17.46 -3.71
C ARG A 120 2.68 16.34 -3.14
N ALA A 121 1.40 16.34 -3.50
CA ALA A 121 0.52 15.20 -3.27
C ALA A 121 0.88 14.09 -4.27
N PHE A 122 1.54 13.03 -3.79
CA PHE A 122 1.78 11.83 -4.59
C PHE A 122 0.62 10.85 -4.45
N ALA A 123 0.60 9.85 -5.35
CA ALA A 123 -0.45 8.86 -5.37
C ALA A 123 -0.58 8.16 -4.00
N PRO A 124 -1.80 7.85 -3.54
CA PRO A 124 -1.99 7.19 -2.26
C PRO A 124 -1.33 5.81 -2.22
N PRO A 125 -1.07 5.24 -1.03
CA PRO A 125 -0.45 3.93 -0.90
C PRO A 125 -1.19 2.82 -1.67
N CYS A 126 -2.52 2.91 -1.80
CA CYS A 126 -3.32 1.97 -2.59
C CYS A 126 -2.92 1.91 -4.08
N TYR A 127 -2.33 2.98 -4.62
CA TYR A 127 -1.83 3.03 -5.99
C TYR A 127 -0.56 2.18 -6.17
N GLN A 128 0.25 2.01 -5.12
CA GLN A 128 1.44 1.14 -5.19
C GLN A 128 1.04 -0.34 -5.33
N GLU A 129 -0.06 -0.77 -4.72
CA GLU A 129 -0.62 -2.12 -4.92
C GLU A 129 -1.12 -2.33 -6.35
N TYR A 130 -1.70 -1.28 -6.96
CA TYR A 130 -2.10 -1.31 -8.36
C TYR A 130 -0.87 -1.48 -9.28
N LEU A 131 0.18 -0.68 -9.07
CA LEU A 131 1.44 -0.81 -9.83
C LEU A 131 2.03 -2.21 -9.68
N ARG A 132 2.06 -2.78 -8.46
CA ARG A 132 2.55 -4.15 -8.23
C ARG A 132 1.83 -5.19 -9.10
N LYS A 133 0.50 -5.08 -9.22
CA LYS A 133 -0.29 -6.01 -10.05
C LYS A 133 0.07 -5.88 -11.53
N ASP A 134 0.16 -4.65 -12.04
CA ASP A 134 0.52 -4.40 -13.44
C ASP A 134 1.92 -4.95 -13.77
N PHE A 135 2.91 -4.73 -12.90
CA PHE A 135 4.27 -5.26 -13.10
C PHE A 135 4.32 -6.80 -13.06
N ASN A 136 3.56 -7.43 -12.16
CA ASN A 136 3.50 -8.89 -12.09
C ASN A 136 2.81 -9.50 -13.33
N GLN A 137 1.86 -8.79 -13.94
CA GLN A 137 1.20 -9.22 -15.17
C GLN A 137 2.16 -9.18 -16.36
N ILE A 138 3.01 -8.14 -16.45
CA ILE A 138 4.03 -8.00 -17.52
C ILE A 138 5.03 -9.17 -17.49
N GLY A 139 5.30 -9.77 -16.33
CA GLY A 139 6.16 -10.93 -16.19
C GLY A 139 5.53 -12.27 -16.58
N GLN A 140 4.21 -12.34 -16.79
CA GLN A 140 3.48 -13.57 -17.11
C GLN A 140 3.14 -13.74 -18.60
N ASP A 141 3.25 -12.68 -19.40
CA ASP A 141 2.96 -12.72 -20.84
C ASP A 141 4.17 -13.09 -21.72
N VAL A 142 5.24 -13.67 -21.12
CA VAL A 142 6.49 -14.07 -21.80
C VAL A 142 6.71 -15.59 -21.76
N GLU A 143 5.64 -16.39 -21.74
CA GLU A 143 5.70 -17.85 -21.96
C GLU A 143 5.17 -18.27 -23.33
#